data_AF-A0A9W4DRK1-F1
#
_entry.id   AF-A0A9W4DRK1-F1
#
_cell.length_a   1.000
_cell.length_b   1.000
_cell.length_c   1.000
_cell.angle_alpha   90.00
_cell.angle_beta   90.00
_cell.angle_gamma   90.00
#
_symmetry.space_group_name_H-M   'P 1'
#
loop_
_entity.id
_entity.type
_entity.pdbx_description
1 polymer ?
#
loop_
_entity_poly.entity_id
_entity_poly.type
_entity_poly.pdbx_seq_one_letter_code
_entity_poly.pdbx_strand_id
1 'polypeptide(L)'
;MLSRPPCKLDNAGSEPNHRHGIVMVLDWLEDQPGQTWQERWQASGIEQPGAAWRPVIKQWLHEHGLKAALRMPAAGLALTTLISADLLRPSVDWLAAGASRRGVLVRSTARIRDPQGFERLRELGASLQDVRSPNISAALCRGALILAAKGGTPTGITVGDVLELFETQAAVLQRMTSGTEVFYRLLHQLGALREAAPQNLREVRNLGQPTPEELIDRYGLRCRPVPDLLVGYLRERQPGWTTTA
;
A
#
# COMPACT_ATOMS: atom_id res chain seq x y z
N MET A 1 -8.67 -19.47 -21.44
CA MET A 1 -10.09 -19.44 -21.01
C MET A 1 -10.37 -18.14 -20.27
N LEU A 2 -10.76 -17.09 -20.99
CA LEU A 2 -11.14 -15.79 -20.43
C LEU A 2 -12.59 -15.52 -20.81
N SER A 3 -13.51 -16.00 -19.98
CA SER A 3 -14.95 -15.77 -20.20
C SER A 3 -15.65 -15.68 -18.84
N ARG A 4 -15.43 -14.55 -18.15
CA ARG A 4 -16.38 -14.01 -17.18
C ARG A 4 -16.72 -12.58 -17.62
N PRO A 5 -18.00 -12.22 -17.75
CA PRO A 5 -18.38 -10.89 -18.18
C PRO A 5 -17.90 -9.84 -17.15
N PRO A 6 -17.47 -8.65 -17.58
CA PRO A 6 -17.07 -7.60 -16.65
C PRO A 6 -18.27 -7.19 -15.79
N CYS A 7 -18.02 -7.22 -14.48
CA CYS A 7 -18.94 -7.02 -13.38
C CYS A 7 -19.84 -5.78 -13.57
N LYS A 8 -21.17 -5.97 -13.53
CA LYS A 8 -22.15 -4.88 -13.60
C LYS A 8 -22.06 -3.96 -12.38
N LEU A 9 -21.79 -2.66 -12.51
CA LEU A 9 -21.88 -1.71 -11.39
C LEU A 9 -23.36 -1.43 -11.12
N ASP A 10 -23.82 -1.57 -9.87
CA ASP A 10 -25.23 -1.38 -9.43
C ASP A 10 -25.76 0.06 -9.53
N ASN A 11 -25.28 0.84 -10.49
CA ASN A 11 -25.85 2.11 -10.89
C ASN A 11 -25.80 2.19 -12.42
N ALA A 12 -26.96 2.04 -13.09
CA ALA A 12 -27.07 2.00 -14.54
C ALA A 12 -26.52 3.25 -15.25
N GLY A 13 -26.49 4.42 -14.59
CA GLY A 13 -25.83 5.64 -15.10
C GLY A 13 -24.31 5.70 -14.87
N SER A 14 -23.78 4.85 -13.99
CA SER A 14 -22.35 4.78 -13.67
C SER A 14 -21.57 3.84 -14.57
N GLU A 15 -22.20 2.78 -15.12
CA GLU A 15 -21.55 1.82 -16.01
C GLU A 15 -21.08 2.42 -17.35
N PRO A 16 -21.90 3.21 -18.07
CA PRO A 16 -21.45 3.82 -19.33
C PRO A 16 -20.30 4.79 -19.05
N ASN A 17 -20.45 5.65 -18.05
CA ASN A 17 -19.40 6.59 -17.64
C ASN A 17 -18.12 5.90 -17.18
N HIS A 18 -18.24 4.73 -16.55
CA HIS A 18 -17.10 3.94 -16.11
C HIS A 18 -16.34 3.31 -17.29
N ARG A 19 -17.05 2.70 -18.26
CA ARG A 19 -16.44 2.16 -19.47
C ARG A 19 -15.73 3.24 -20.30
N HIS A 20 -16.37 4.39 -20.49
CA HIS A 20 -15.74 5.53 -21.17
C HIS A 20 -14.50 6.03 -20.41
N GLY A 21 -14.54 6.02 -19.08
CA GLY A 21 -13.37 6.33 -18.25
C GLY A 21 -12.21 5.35 -18.47
N ILE A 22 -12.50 4.05 -18.58
CA ILE A 22 -11.48 3.02 -18.86
C ILE A 22 -10.85 3.25 -20.23
N VAL A 23 -11.68 3.39 -21.28
CA VAL A 23 -11.20 3.64 -22.65
C VAL A 23 -10.31 4.88 -22.66
N MET A 24 -10.75 5.97 -22.06
CA MET A 24 -9.98 7.21 -22.00
C MET A 24 -8.62 7.06 -21.28
N VAL A 25 -8.54 6.27 -20.20
CA VAL A 25 -7.25 6.03 -19.51
C VAL A 25 -6.34 5.13 -20.35
N LEU A 26 -6.90 4.17 -21.09
CA LEU A 26 -6.12 3.32 -22.00
C LEU A 26 -5.62 4.12 -23.21
N ASP A 27 -6.45 5.00 -23.79
CA ASP A 27 -6.03 5.91 -24.86
C ASP A 27 -4.87 6.81 -24.38
N TRP A 28 -4.98 7.36 -23.17
CA TRP A 28 -3.89 8.13 -22.57
C TRP A 28 -2.59 7.31 -22.40
N LEU A 29 -2.69 6.05 -21.98
CA LEU A 29 -1.53 5.17 -21.86
C LEU A 29 -0.95 4.77 -23.22
N GLU A 30 -1.78 4.64 -24.25
CA GLU A 30 -1.36 4.29 -25.62
C GLU A 30 -0.43 5.35 -26.24
N ASP A 31 -0.54 6.60 -25.80
CA ASP A 31 0.36 7.69 -26.23
C ASP A 31 1.71 7.67 -25.50
N GLN A 32 1.89 6.81 -24.51
CA GLN A 32 3.15 6.68 -23.76
C GLN A 32 4.06 5.62 -24.40
N PRO A 33 5.39 5.78 -24.36
CA PRO A 33 6.28 4.77 -24.92
C PRO A 33 6.27 3.49 -24.06
N GLY A 34 6.31 2.34 -24.72
CA GLY A 34 6.32 1.02 -24.07
C GLY A 34 5.56 -0.02 -24.87
N GLN A 35 5.85 -1.30 -24.63
CA GLN A 35 5.19 -2.43 -25.29
C GLN A 35 4.05 -3.00 -24.44
N THR A 36 4.14 -2.84 -23.11
CA THR A 36 3.11 -3.29 -22.17
C THR A 36 2.41 -2.12 -21.50
N TRP A 37 1.18 -2.33 -21.02
CA TRP A 37 0.46 -1.31 -20.22
C TRP A 37 1.26 -0.85 -19.00
N GLN A 38 2.02 -1.75 -18.39
CA GLN A 38 2.87 -1.45 -17.24
C GLN A 38 4.08 -0.57 -17.62
N GLU A 39 4.75 -0.85 -18.74
CA GLU A 39 5.84 -0.01 -19.25
C GLU A 39 5.33 1.40 -19.59
N ARG A 40 4.19 1.48 -20.26
CA ARG A 40 3.53 2.75 -20.61
C ARG A 40 3.16 3.56 -19.36
N TRP A 41 2.66 2.89 -18.32
CA TRP A 41 2.41 3.50 -17.01
C TRP A 41 3.69 4.06 -16.39
N GLN A 42 4.78 3.29 -16.39
CA GLN A 42 6.08 3.73 -15.85
C GLN A 42 6.65 4.92 -16.64
N ALA A 43 6.52 4.90 -17.96
CA ALA A 43 6.99 5.97 -18.83
C ALA A 43 6.15 7.25 -18.75
N SER A 44 4.90 7.17 -18.31
CA SER A 44 3.97 8.31 -18.26
C SER A 44 4.37 9.41 -17.27
N GLY A 45 5.24 9.11 -16.30
CA GLY A 45 5.62 10.04 -15.24
C GLY A 45 4.48 10.37 -14.25
N ILE A 46 3.33 9.69 -14.34
CA ILE A 46 2.16 9.93 -13.45
C ILE A 46 2.49 9.79 -11.96
N GLU A 47 3.53 9.01 -11.64
CA GLU A 47 3.92 8.78 -10.26
C GLU A 47 4.77 9.90 -9.65
N GLN A 48 5.47 10.69 -10.47
CA GLN A 48 6.42 11.71 -10.00
C GLN A 48 5.78 12.79 -9.10
N PRO A 49 4.56 13.29 -9.40
CA PRO A 49 3.89 14.26 -8.52
C PRO A 49 3.26 13.63 -7.26
N GLY A 50 3.39 12.31 -7.06
CA GLY A 50 2.79 11.58 -5.93
C GLY A 50 1.27 11.75 -5.85
N ALA A 51 0.78 12.22 -4.70
CA ALA A 51 -0.65 12.47 -4.47
C ALA A 51 -1.28 13.46 -5.46
N ALA A 52 -0.45 14.35 -6.03
CA ALA A 52 -0.86 15.39 -6.95
C ALA A 52 -0.76 14.95 -8.42
N TRP A 53 -0.96 13.67 -8.74
CA TRP A 53 -0.86 13.11 -10.11
C TRP A 53 -1.87 13.66 -11.13
N ARG A 54 -3.02 14.20 -10.69
CA ARG A 54 -4.13 14.62 -11.57
C ARG A 54 -3.74 15.58 -12.72
N PRO A 55 -2.83 16.55 -12.54
CA PRO A 55 -2.36 17.42 -13.60
C PRO A 55 -1.77 16.67 -14.81
N VAL A 56 -1.14 15.50 -14.62
CA VAL A 56 -0.55 14.72 -15.71
C VAL A 56 -1.62 14.34 -16.75
N ILE A 57 -2.72 13.72 -16.30
CA ILE A 57 -3.84 13.37 -17.20
C ILE A 57 -4.59 14.63 -17.66
N LYS A 58 -4.71 15.67 -16.82
CA LYS A 58 -5.36 16.92 -17.24
C LYS A 58 -4.62 17.61 -18.39
N GLN A 59 -3.30 17.56 -18.40
CA GLN A 59 -2.48 18.11 -19.47
C GLN A 59 -2.74 17.36 -20.77
N TRP A 60 -2.67 16.03 -20.77
CA TRP A 60 -2.99 15.22 -21.94
C TRP A 60 -4.41 15.49 -22.46
N LEU A 61 -5.40 15.60 -21.57
CA LEU A 61 -6.77 15.96 -21.94
C LEU A 61 -6.84 17.34 -22.62
N HIS A 62 -6.08 18.32 -22.12
CA HIS A 62 -6.03 19.66 -22.70
C HIS A 62 -5.43 19.64 -24.12
N GLU A 63 -4.33 18.91 -24.30
CA GLU A 63 -3.65 18.73 -25.59
C GLU A 63 -4.56 18.09 -26.66
N HIS A 64 -5.50 17.23 -26.23
CA HIS A 64 -6.50 16.59 -27.08
C HIS A 64 -7.82 17.38 -27.21
N GLY A 65 -7.90 18.61 -26.70
CA GLY A 65 -9.11 19.43 -26.75
C GLY A 65 -10.26 18.92 -25.88
N LEU A 66 -9.97 18.05 -24.90
CA LEU A 66 -10.95 17.40 -24.04
C LEU A 66 -11.13 18.17 -22.72
N LYS A 67 -12.39 18.43 -22.35
CA LYS A 67 -12.73 19.10 -21.08
C LYS A 67 -12.39 18.21 -19.86
N ALA A 68 -11.33 18.56 -19.13
CA ALA A 68 -10.87 17.82 -17.95
C ALA A 68 -11.92 17.71 -16.82
N ALA A 69 -12.66 18.79 -16.54
CA ALA A 69 -13.64 18.80 -15.45
C ALA A 69 -14.71 17.71 -15.58
N LEU A 70 -15.11 17.38 -16.81
CA LEU A 70 -16.12 16.37 -17.09
C LEU A 70 -15.56 14.93 -17.02
N ARG A 71 -14.27 14.76 -17.33
CA ARG A 71 -13.66 13.43 -17.53
C ARG A 71 -12.87 12.91 -16.33
N MET A 72 -12.29 13.81 -15.52
CA MET A 72 -11.45 13.42 -14.39
C MET A 72 -12.14 12.53 -13.33
N PRO A 73 -13.45 12.70 -13.01
CA PRO A 73 -14.14 11.77 -12.11
C PRO A 73 -14.15 10.33 -12.64
N ALA A 74 -14.43 10.15 -13.94
CA ALA A 74 -14.41 8.85 -14.60
C ALA A 74 -12.99 8.27 -14.67
N ALA A 75 -12.00 9.11 -14.98
CA ALA A 75 -10.59 8.73 -15.03
C ALA A 75 -10.08 8.14 -13.70
N GLY A 76 -10.42 8.77 -12.57
CA GLY A 76 -9.99 8.29 -11.26
C GLY A 76 -10.60 6.93 -10.88
N LEU A 77 -11.87 6.70 -11.23
CA LEU A 77 -12.53 5.40 -11.01
C LEU A 77 -11.97 4.32 -11.94
N ALA A 78 -11.71 4.68 -13.21
CA ALA A 78 -11.08 3.81 -14.19
C ALA A 78 -9.69 3.37 -13.75
N LEU A 79 -8.81 4.29 -13.35
CA LEU A 79 -7.50 3.97 -12.79
C LEU A 79 -7.60 3.00 -11.62
N THR A 80 -8.50 3.26 -10.67
CA THR A 80 -8.70 2.37 -9.52
C THR A 80 -9.10 0.96 -9.97
N THR A 81 -9.89 0.85 -11.04
CA THR A 81 -10.35 -0.43 -11.59
C THR A 81 -9.21 -1.17 -12.31
N LEU A 82 -8.42 -0.48 -13.13
CA LEU A 82 -7.27 -1.07 -13.82
C LEU A 82 -6.21 -1.56 -12.82
N ILE A 83 -5.98 -0.81 -11.75
CA ILE A 83 -5.11 -1.22 -10.64
C ILE A 83 -5.68 -2.45 -9.89
N SER A 84 -6.99 -2.41 -9.58
CA SER A 84 -7.65 -3.52 -8.88
C SER A 84 -7.71 -4.81 -9.72
N ALA A 85 -7.68 -4.67 -11.05
CA ALA A 85 -7.71 -5.76 -12.02
C ALA A 85 -6.33 -6.28 -12.43
N ASP A 86 -5.24 -5.87 -11.76
CA ASP A 86 -3.86 -6.27 -12.07
C ASP A 86 -3.34 -5.84 -13.46
N LEU A 87 -4.02 -4.90 -14.14
CA LEU A 87 -3.53 -4.38 -15.41
C LEU A 87 -2.37 -3.39 -15.18
N LEU A 88 -2.45 -2.62 -14.10
CA LEU A 88 -1.48 -1.62 -13.70
C LEU A 88 -1.04 -1.89 -12.27
N ARG A 89 0.27 -1.82 -12.01
CA ARG A 89 0.89 -1.93 -10.70
C ARG A 89 1.63 -0.64 -10.36
N PRO A 90 1.00 0.27 -9.61
CA PRO A 90 1.67 1.46 -9.13
C PRO A 90 2.70 1.12 -8.04
N SER A 91 3.66 2.01 -7.82
CA SER A 91 4.58 1.89 -6.69
C SER A 91 3.86 2.02 -5.34
N VAL A 92 4.46 1.43 -4.29
CA VAL A 92 4.00 1.60 -2.91
C VAL A 92 4.03 3.07 -2.50
N ASP A 93 5.06 3.82 -2.94
CA ASP A 93 5.22 5.26 -2.68
C ASP A 93 4.05 6.08 -3.22
N TRP A 94 3.68 5.87 -4.48
CA TRP A 94 2.56 6.58 -5.11
C TRP A 94 1.23 6.28 -4.40
N LEU A 95 0.99 5.01 -4.07
CA LEU A 95 -0.21 4.57 -3.37
C LEU A 95 -0.26 5.12 -1.93
N ALA A 96 0.85 5.08 -1.21
CA ALA A 96 0.98 5.57 0.16
C ALA A 96 0.84 7.09 0.27
N ALA A 97 1.26 7.83 -0.76
CA ALA A 97 1.04 9.28 -0.88
C ALA A 97 -0.45 9.66 -0.88
N GLY A 98 -1.35 8.70 -1.08
CA GLY A 98 -2.79 8.95 -1.15
C GLY A 98 -3.25 9.31 -2.56
N ALA A 99 -2.50 8.89 -3.59
CA ALA A 99 -2.90 9.03 -4.98
C ALA A 99 -4.25 8.33 -5.27
N SER A 100 -4.57 7.27 -4.53
CA SER A 100 -5.86 6.58 -4.64
C SER A 100 -6.87 7.01 -3.56
N ARG A 101 -8.15 7.05 -3.95
CA ARG A 101 -9.26 7.25 -2.99
C ARG A 101 -9.43 5.97 -2.17
N ARG A 102 -8.87 5.97 -0.96
CA ARG A 102 -8.83 4.83 -0.01
C ARG A 102 -10.09 3.95 -0.02
N GLY A 103 -11.28 4.53 0.17
CA GLY A 103 -12.52 3.77 0.19
C GLY A 103 -12.93 3.15 -1.16
N VAL A 104 -12.63 3.81 -2.28
CA VAL A 104 -12.91 3.29 -3.62
C VAL A 104 -11.96 2.14 -3.95
N LEU A 105 -10.68 2.29 -3.59
CA LEU A 105 -9.67 1.24 -3.78
C LEU A 105 -10.05 -0.03 -3.01
N VAL A 106 -10.35 0.08 -1.71
CA VAL A 106 -10.76 -1.07 -0.89
C VAL A 106 -11.96 -1.80 -1.50
N ARG A 107 -13.00 -1.06 -1.91
CA ARG A 107 -14.18 -1.68 -2.52
C ARG A 107 -13.86 -2.34 -3.85
N SER A 108 -13.06 -1.71 -4.70
CA SER A 108 -12.71 -2.22 -6.02
C SER A 108 -11.80 -3.45 -5.93
N THR A 109 -10.77 -3.40 -5.10
CA THR A 109 -9.87 -4.54 -4.83
C THR A 109 -10.63 -5.70 -4.21
N ALA A 110 -11.46 -5.46 -3.18
CA ALA A 110 -12.28 -6.51 -2.60
C ALA A 110 -13.18 -7.16 -3.66
N ARG A 111 -13.84 -6.35 -4.50
CA ARG A 111 -14.77 -6.87 -5.51
C ARG A 111 -14.08 -7.65 -6.63
N ILE A 112 -12.97 -7.14 -7.15
CA ILE A 112 -12.34 -7.63 -8.38
C ILE A 112 -11.35 -8.76 -8.08
N ARG A 113 -10.58 -8.65 -6.99
CA ARG A 113 -9.45 -9.51 -6.71
C ARG A 113 -9.79 -10.64 -5.73
N ASP A 114 -10.27 -10.29 -4.54
CA ASP A 114 -10.54 -11.30 -3.51
C ASP A 114 -11.70 -10.88 -2.58
N PRO A 115 -12.95 -11.13 -2.99
CA PRO A 115 -14.12 -10.81 -2.17
C PRO A 115 -14.09 -11.52 -0.83
N GLN A 116 -13.69 -12.79 -0.82
CA GLN A 116 -13.72 -13.64 0.36
C GLN A 116 -12.62 -13.28 1.36
N GLY A 117 -11.41 -12.94 0.90
CA GLY A 117 -10.32 -12.51 1.77
C GLY A 117 -10.62 -11.17 2.44
N PHE A 118 -11.20 -10.22 1.70
CA PHE A 118 -11.62 -8.95 2.29
C PHE A 118 -12.82 -9.09 3.22
N GLU A 119 -13.74 -10.01 2.96
CA GLU A 119 -14.85 -10.28 3.87
C GLU A 119 -14.35 -10.88 5.19
N ARG A 120 -13.48 -11.89 5.12
CA ARG A 120 -12.81 -12.46 6.31
C ARG A 120 -12.08 -11.40 7.13
N LEU A 121 -11.35 -10.49 6.49
CA LEU A 121 -10.70 -9.37 7.19
C LEU A 121 -11.69 -8.42 7.88
N ARG A 122 -12.87 -8.19 7.28
CA ARG A 122 -13.93 -7.37 7.91
C ARG A 122 -14.53 -8.09 9.11
N GLU A 123 -14.84 -9.37 8.98
CA GLU A 123 -15.38 -10.21 10.05
C GLU A 123 -14.42 -10.27 11.25
N LEU A 124 -13.14 -10.54 10.99
CA LEU A 124 -12.08 -10.50 12.01
C LEU A 124 -12.01 -9.12 12.68
N GLY A 125 -12.02 -8.05 11.88
CA GLY A 125 -12.04 -6.68 12.40
C GLY A 125 -13.26 -6.39 13.28
N ALA A 126 -14.45 -6.82 12.86
CA ALA A 126 -15.70 -6.64 13.61
C ALA A 126 -15.73 -7.44 14.92
N SER A 127 -14.99 -8.55 14.99
CA SER A 127 -14.87 -9.36 16.22
C SER A 127 -14.00 -8.71 17.31
N LEU A 128 -13.17 -7.72 16.97
CA LEU A 128 -12.28 -7.03 17.91
C LEU A 128 -13.05 -5.97 18.73
N GLN A 129 -13.42 -6.33 19.96
CA GLN A 129 -14.18 -5.45 20.86
C GLN A 129 -13.39 -4.22 21.35
N ASP A 130 -12.06 -4.26 21.34
CA ASP A 130 -11.15 -3.19 21.79
C ASP A 130 -10.78 -2.19 20.69
N VAL A 131 -11.22 -2.40 19.44
CA VAL A 131 -10.75 -1.64 18.28
C VAL A 131 -11.83 -0.72 17.71
N ARG A 132 -11.47 0.55 17.53
CA ARG A 132 -12.33 1.54 16.88
C ARG A 132 -12.45 1.30 15.37
N SER A 133 -13.65 1.49 14.82
CA SER A 133 -13.96 1.34 13.38
C SER A 133 -12.99 2.06 12.40
N PRO A 134 -12.48 3.28 12.68
CA PRO A 134 -11.49 3.93 11.82
C PRO A 134 -10.18 3.14 11.67
N ASN A 135 -9.76 2.41 12.71
CA ASN A 135 -8.54 1.59 12.66
C ASN A 135 -8.75 0.35 11.79
N ILE A 136 -9.94 -0.26 11.83
CA ILE A 136 -10.32 -1.38 10.95
C ILE A 136 -10.35 -0.90 9.49
N SER A 137 -10.98 0.26 9.24
CA SER A 137 -11.00 0.88 7.91
C SER A 137 -9.59 1.17 7.38
N ALA A 138 -8.70 1.66 8.25
CA ALA A 138 -7.30 1.88 7.90
C ALA A 138 -6.56 0.55 7.60
N ALA A 139 -6.81 -0.51 8.36
CA ALA A 139 -6.25 -1.84 8.12
C ALA A 139 -6.69 -2.40 6.76
N LEU A 140 -7.99 -2.35 6.44
CA LEU A 140 -8.51 -2.77 5.13
C LEU A 140 -7.88 -1.95 3.99
N CYS A 141 -7.71 -0.64 4.20
CA CYS A 141 -7.03 0.21 3.25
C CYS A 141 -5.59 -0.24 3.01
N ARG A 142 -4.83 -0.58 4.06
CA ARG A 142 -3.45 -1.04 3.90
C ARG A 142 -3.36 -2.36 3.16
N GLY A 143 -4.24 -3.32 3.46
CA GLY A 143 -4.35 -4.55 2.68
C GLY A 143 -4.60 -4.27 1.20
N ALA A 144 -5.51 -3.34 0.88
CA ALA A 144 -5.79 -2.95 -0.50
C ALA A 144 -4.60 -2.26 -1.19
N LEU A 145 -3.80 -1.46 -0.47
CA LEU A 145 -2.59 -0.83 -1.01
C LEU A 145 -1.51 -1.87 -1.33
N ILE A 146 -1.27 -2.82 -0.42
CA ILE A 146 -0.30 -3.91 -0.65
C ILE A 146 -0.72 -4.72 -1.87
N LEU A 147 -1.98 -5.15 -1.94
CA LEU A 147 -2.49 -5.92 -3.08
C LEU A 147 -2.46 -5.13 -4.39
N ALA A 148 -2.68 -3.81 -4.35
CA ALA A 148 -2.59 -2.95 -5.53
C ALA A 148 -1.15 -2.86 -6.07
N ALA A 149 -0.15 -2.76 -5.20
CA ALA A 149 1.26 -2.69 -5.60
C ALA A 149 1.80 -4.07 -6.02
N LYS A 150 1.55 -5.09 -5.20
CA LYS A 150 2.26 -6.37 -5.26
C LYS A 150 1.43 -7.54 -5.79
N GLY A 151 0.12 -7.38 -5.85
CA GLY A 151 -0.79 -8.43 -6.28
C GLY A 151 -1.15 -9.41 -5.17
N GLY A 152 -1.55 -10.62 -5.55
CA GLY A 152 -1.89 -11.70 -4.61
C GLY A 152 -3.23 -11.53 -3.90
N THR A 153 -3.35 -12.11 -2.71
CA THR A 153 -4.54 -12.08 -1.83
C THR A 153 -4.14 -11.63 -0.44
N PRO A 154 -5.08 -11.28 0.45
CA PRO A 154 -4.74 -10.87 1.81
C PRO A 154 -3.99 -11.94 2.62
N THR A 155 -4.22 -13.23 2.34
CA THR A 155 -3.48 -14.35 2.96
C THR A 155 -2.05 -14.51 2.44
N GLY A 156 -1.71 -13.87 1.32
CA GLY A 156 -0.35 -13.87 0.76
C GLY A 156 0.52 -12.71 1.24
N ILE A 157 -0.01 -11.82 2.08
CA ILE A 157 0.74 -10.67 2.59
C ILE A 157 1.83 -11.15 3.54
N THR A 158 3.06 -10.68 3.34
CA THR A 158 4.21 -11.02 4.19
C THR A 158 4.53 -9.90 5.20
N VAL A 159 5.36 -10.21 6.21
CA VAL A 159 5.89 -9.20 7.14
C VAL A 159 6.68 -8.13 6.39
N GLY A 160 7.44 -8.50 5.35
CA GLY A 160 8.20 -7.56 4.53
C GLY A 160 7.31 -6.54 3.84
N ASP A 161 6.17 -6.97 3.28
CA ASP A 161 5.23 -6.05 2.62
C ASP A 161 4.60 -5.05 3.60
N VAL A 162 4.35 -5.50 4.83
CA VAL A 162 3.83 -4.65 5.90
C VAL A 162 4.87 -3.60 6.31
N LEU A 163 6.12 -4.02 6.48
CA LEU A 163 7.23 -3.14 6.84
C LEU A 163 7.49 -2.09 5.77
N GLU A 164 7.62 -2.51 4.51
CA GLU A 164 7.80 -1.63 3.37
C GLU A 164 6.69 -0.58 3.30
N LEU A 165 5.42 -1.00 3.41
CA LEU A 165 4.31 -0.06 3.40
C LEU A 165 4.36 0.93 4.58
N PHE A 166 4.73 0.49 5.78
CA PHE A 166 4.80 1.38 6.94
C PHE A 166 5.94 2.38 6.85
N GLU A 167 7.12 1.94 6.39
CA GLU A 167 8.28 2.80 6.16
C GLU A 167 7.96 3.85 5.10
N THR A 168 7.40 3.44 3.96
CA THR A 168 6.95 4.35 2.91
C THR A 168 5.89 5.32 3.44
N GLN A 169 4.89 4.84 4.19
CA GLN A 169 3.86 5.72 4.76
C GLN A 169 4.44 6.74 5.74
N ALA A 170 5.42 6.34 6.57
CA ALA A 170 6.08 7.24 7.50
C ALA A 170 6.89 8.31 6.75
N ALA A 171 7.64 7.92 5.71
CA ALA A 171 8.43 8.82 4.88
C ALA A 171 7.54 9.83 4.12
N VAL A 172 6.48 9.35 3.47
CA VAL A 172 5.64 10.17 2.59
C VAL A 172 4.66 11.05 3.37
N LEU A 173 4.05 10.54 4.45
CA LEU A 173 3.05 11.29 5.20
C LEU A 173 3.65 12.18 6.31
N GLN A 174 4.94 12.00 6.62
CA GLN A 174 5.67 12.71 7.68
C GLN A 174 4.94 12.70 9.03
N ARG A 175 4.19 11.62 9.32
CA ARG A 175 3.44 11.45 10.57
C ARG A 175 3.32 9.99 10.94
N MET A 176 3.20 9.74 12.24
CA MET A 176 2.83 8.40 12.73
C MET A 176 1.47 8.00 12.19
N THR A 177 1.41 6.83 11.57
CA THR A 177 0.14 6.28 11.08
C THR A 177 -0.54 5.48 12.19
N SER A 178 -1.81 5.77 12.43
CA SER A 178 -2.62 5.04 13.42
C SER A 178 -3.06 3.67 12.91
N GLY A 179 -3.36 2.76 13.84
CA GLY A 179 -3.93 1.44 13.52
C GLY A 179 -2.98 0.48 12.80
N THR A 180 -1.66 0.70 12.86
CA THR A 180 -0.65 -0.24 12.35
C THR A 180 -0.70 -1.58 13.10
N GLU A 181 -0.79 -1.54 14.43
CA GLU A 181 -0.92 -2.73 15.29
C GLU A 181 -2.18 -3.54 14.95
N VAL A 182 -3.30 -2.84 14.70
CA VAL A 182 -4.56 -3.48 14.31
C VAL A 182 -4.40 -4.20 12.99
N PHE A 183 -3.75 -3.57 12.00
CA PHE A 183 -3.51 -4.22 10.71
C PHE A 183 -2.65 -5.47 10.85
N TYR A 184 -1.55 -5.40 11.60
CA TYR A 184 -0.67 -6.55 11.82
C TYR A 184 -1.38 -7.70 12.55
N ARG A 185 -2.15 -7.38 13.60
CA ARG A 185 -2.97 -8.34 14.35
C ARG A 185 -3.99 -9.04 13.44
N LEU A 186 -4.66 -8.30 12.57
CA LEU A 186 -5.63 -8.88 11.64
C LEU A 186 -4.98 -9.83 10.63
N LEU A 187 -3.78 -9.53 10.15
CA LEU A 187 -3.04 -10.43 9.25
C LEU A 187 -2.60 -11.72 9.94
N HIS A 188 -2.21 -11.64 11.22
CA HIS A 188 -1.96 -12.82 12.05
C HIS A 188 -3.22 -13.68 12.22
N GLN A 189 -4.33 -13.08 12.62
CA GLN A 189 -5.60 -13.80 12.80
C GLN A 189 -6.16 -14.37 11.49
N LEU A 190 -5.88 -13.71 10.36
CA LEU A 190 -6.22 -14.22 9.03
C LEU A 190 -5.36 -15.44 8.63
N GLY A 191 -4.22 -15.66 9.30
CA GLY A 191 -3.24 -16.69 8.94
C GLY A 191 -2.36 -16.30 7.76
N ALA A 192 -2.21 -15.00 7.46
CA ALA A 192 -1.34 -14.52 6.38
C ALA A 192 0.15 -14.61 6.76
N LEU A 193 0.45 -14.45 8.04
CA LEU A 193 1.81 -14.46 8.56
C LEU A 193 2.18 -15.87 9.00
N ARG A 194 3.40 -16.30 8.68
CA ARG A 194 3.93 -17.63 9.05
C ARG A 194 3.92 -17.78 10.58
N GLU A 195 3.83 -19.01 11.08
CA GLU A 195 3.83 -19.28 12.54
C GLU A 195 5.06 -18.70 13.27
N ALA A 196 6.20 -18.67 12.59
CA ALA A 196 7.45 -18.09 13.10
C ALA A 196 7.52 -16.55 12.98
N ALA A 197 6.49 -15.89 12.45
CA ALA A 197 6.46 -14.44 12.37
C ALA A 197 6.32 -13.81 13.77
N PRO A 198 6.91 -12.63 14.01
CA PRO A 198 6.78 -11.93 15.29
C PRO A 198 5.32 -11.72 15.68
N GLN A 199 4.95 -11.83 16.96
CA GLN A 199 3.54 -11.82 17.37
C GLN A 199 2.91 -10.41 17.32
N ASN A 200 3.73 -9.37 17.33
CA ASN A 200 3.30 -7.97 17.31
C ASN A 200 4.36 -7.07 16.67
N LEU A 201 4.00 -5.84 16.32
CA LEU A 201 4.94 -4.92 15.66
C LEU A 201 6.06 -4.45 16.58
N ARG A 202 5.93 -4.55 17.91
CA ARG A 202 7.04 -4.22 18.81
C ARG A 202 8.20 -5.20 18.61
N GLU A 203 7.90 -6.49 18.54
CA GLU A 203 8.90 -7.52 18.23
C GLU A 203 9.51 -7.32 16.84
N VAL A 204 8.69 -6.99 15.82
CA VAL A 204 9.20 -6.67 14.47
C VAL A 204 10.19 -5.50 14.51
N ARG A 205 9.86 -4.43 15.26
CA ARG A 205 10.74 -3.26 15.40
C ARG A 205 12.03 -3.60 16.13
N ASN A 206 11.96 -4.48 17.13
CA ASN A 206 13.14 -4.92 17.87
C ASN A 206 14.07 -5.78 17.01
N LEU A 207 13.53 -6.61 16.11
CA LEU A 207 14.34 -7.39 15.15
C LEU A 207 15.05 -6.53 14.11
N GLY A 208 14.50 -5.35 13.79
CA GLY A 208 15.09 -4.41 12.84
C GLY A 208 16.01 -3.36 13.45
N GLN A 209 16.17 -3.31 14.79
CA GLN A 209 17.15 -2.44 15.41
C GLN A 209 18.53 -3.08 15.30
N PRO A 210 19.51 -2.44 14.63
CA PRO A 210 20.86 -2.96 14.60
C PRO A 210 21.39 -2.99 16.02
N THR A 211 22.07 -4.08 16.38
CA THR A 211 22.68 -4.17 17.71
C THR A 211 23.71 -3.05 17.89
N PRO A 212 24.08 -2.68 19.12
CA PRO A 212 25.14 -1.68 19.33
C PRO A 212 26.41 -1.94 18.51
N GLU A 213 26.76 -3.21 18.34
CA GLU A 213 27.90 -3.70 17.55
C GLU A 213 27.69 -3.42 16.05
N GLU A 214 26.55 -3.84 15.49
CA GLU A 214 26.20 -3.59 14.08
C GLU A 214 26.05 -2.09 13.77
N LEU A 215 25.58 -1.31 14.74
CA LEU A 215 25.43 0.13 14.63
C LEU A 215 26.79 0.82 14.53
N ILE A 216 27.77 0.37 15.33
CA ILE A 216 29.13 0.92 15.37
C ILE A 216 29.98 0.44 14.19
N ASP A 217 29.86 -0.83 13.79
CA ASP A 217 30.58 -1.41 12.66
C ASP A 217 30.24 -0.70 11.34
N ARG A 218 28.99 -0.26 11.18
CA ARG A 218 28.54 0.53 10.02
C ARG A 218 29.28 1.87 9.85
N TYR A 219 29.85 2.45 10.92
CA TYR A 219 30.63 3.68 10.84
C TYR A 219 32.12 3.47 10.54
N GLY A 220 32.59 2.22 10.42
CA GLY A 220 33.93 1.91 9.93
C GLY A 220 35.06 2.54 10.76
N LEU A 221 34.92 2.58 12.09
CA LEU A 221 35.89 3.21 12.97
C LEU A 221 37.24 2.46 12.95
N ARG A 222 38.32 3.16 12.55
CA ARG A 222 39.66 2.56 12.35
C ARG A 222 40.39 2.21 13.66
N CYS A 223 39.99 2.81 14.78
CA CYS A 223 40.62 2.62 16.08
C CYS A 223 39.80 1.61 16.90
N ARG A 224 40.29 0.37 17.08
CA ARG A 224 39.54 -0.74 17.69
C ARG A 224 39.09 -0.59 19.17
N PRO A 225 39.81 0.11 20.08
CA PRO A 225 39.35 0.25 21.47
C PRO A 225 38.13 1.17 21.65
N VAL A 226 37.87 2.06 20.68
CA VAL A 226 36.78 3.04 20.75
C VAL A 226 35.41 2.39 20.47
N PRO A 227 35.26 1.51 19.44
CA PRO A 227 34.10 0.66 19.25
C PRO A 227 33.70 -0.13 20.50
N ASP A 228 34.64 -0.81 21.16
CA ASP A 228 34.34 -1.65 22.33
C ASP A 228 33.75 -0.83 23.49
N LEU A 229 34.29 0.37 23.72
CA LEU A 229 33.78 1.28 24.75
C LEU A 229 32.40 1.86 24.38
N LEU A 230 32.16 2.19 23.11
CA LEU A 230 30.87 2.67 22.64
C LEU A 230 29.81 1.57 22.65
N VAL A 231 30.17 0.33 22.32
CA VAL A 231 29.29 -0.85 22.44
C VAL A 231 28.89 -1.04 23.90
N GLY A 232 29.87 -1.04 24.82
CA GLY A 232 29.61 -1.15 26.26
C GLY A 232 28.68 -0.04 26.77
N TYR A 233 28.95 1.21 26.37
CA TYR A 233 28.14 2.36 26.74
C TYR A 233 26.71 2.31 26.19
N LEU A 234 26.53 1.89 24.93
CA LEU A 234 25.20 1.78 24.32
C LEU A 234 24.39 0.64 24.96
N ARG A 235 25.02 -0.49 25.31
CA ARG A 235 24.37 -1.57 26.07
C ARG A 235 23.88 -1.10 27.43
N GLU A 236 24.68 -0.30 28.14
CA GLU A 236 24.33 0.24 29.47
C GLU A 236 23.19 1.28 29.42
N ARG A 237 22.99 1.94 28.27
CA ARG A 237 21.90 2.92 28.06
C ARG A 237 20.67 2.37 27.34
N GLN A 238 20.66 1.10 26.95
CA GLN A 238 19.41 0.48 26.50
C GLN A 238 18.44 0.48 27.68
N PRO A 239 17.17 0.91 27.51
CA PRO A 239 16.20 0.91 28.58
C PRO A 239 15.97 -0.54 29.03
N GLY A 240 16.56 -0.90 30.17
CA GLY A 240 16.48 -2.24 30.73
C GLY A 240 15.03 -2.60 31.03
N TRP A 241 14.52 -3.64 30.38
CA TRP A 241 13.46 -4.45 30.97
C TRP A 241 14.08 -5.31 32.06
N THR A 242 14.25 -4.75 33.25
CA THR A 242 14.45 -5.55 34.45
C THR A 242 13.08 -6.00 34.96
N THR A 243 12.68 -7.21 34.54
CA THR A 243 11.66 -8.00 35.24
C THR A 243 12.38 -8.95 36.20
N THR A 244 12.18 -8.65 37.48
CA THR A 244 12.06 -9.56 38.64
C THR A 244 13.31 -10.18 39.27
N ALA A 245 13.58 -9.75 40.51
CA ALA A 245 13.33 -10.59 41.69
C ALA A 245 12.46 -9.79 42.67
#